data_AF-A0A954U574-F1
#
_entry.id   AF-A0A954U574-F1
#
_cell.length_a   1.000
_cell.length_b   1.000
_cell.length_c   1.000
_cell.angle_alpha   90.00
_cell.angle_beta   90.00
_cell.angle_gamma   90.00
#
_symmetry.space_group_name_H-M   'P 1'
#
loop_
_entity.id
_entity.type
_entity.pdbx_description
1 polymer ?
#
loop_
_entity_poly.entity_id
_entity_poly.type
_entity_poly.pdbx_seq_one_letter_code
_entity_poly.pdbx_strand_id
1 'polypeptide(L)'
;MKWLIGFVASALLLVCGNAVAQEPAADMAPQSVPYVTRVIVDGEGYRCYRLDATVELQYLYIDTASRRVTFWGARVLDLGPASPLPSIGVEVGDVITRLDRIPVATRAFRRRNQVGNWVWQLPEMDRHYSLTHVRFIKAGTSAVLEEVVDLGPLGGPLTPPVPPAVPAGQPGLAP
;
A
#
# COMPACT_ATOMS: atom_id res chain seq x y z
N MET A 1 0.38 -22.25 -76.54
CA MET A 1 1.53 -21.61 -75.87
C MET A 1 1.47 -20.10 -76.16
N LYS A 2 1.53 -19.26 -75.11
CA LYS A 2 1.81 -17.79 -75.08
C LYS A 2 0.81 -16.89 -75.85
N TRP A 3 -0.12 -16.15 -75.22
CA TRP A 3 0.01 -14.91 -74.38
C TRP A 3 1.02 -13.89 -74.96
N LEU A 4 0.79 -12.59 -75.13
CA LEU A 4 0.26 -11.59 -74.18
C LEU A 4 -0.06 -10.22 -74.87
N ILE A 5 -1.03 -9.49 -74.30
CA ILE A 5 -1.43 -8.10 -74.56
C ILE A 5 -0.53 -7.14 -73.77
N GLY A 6 -0.34 -5.90 -74.22
CA GLY A 6 0.32 -4.83 -73.44
C GLY A 6 -0.20 -3.44 -73.77
N PHE A 7 -1.36 -3.07 -73.22
CA PHE A 7 -1.87 -1.70 -73.16
C PHE A 7 -1.39 -1.06 -71.86
N VAL A 8 -0.74 0.10 -71.94
CA VAL A 8 -0.35 0.92 -70.78
C VAL A 8 -1.50 1.86 -70.45
N ALA A 9 -2.21 1.61 -69.36
CA ALA A 9 -3.15 2.56 -68.78
C ALA A 9 -2.50 3.22 -67.55
N SER A 10 -2.32 4.54 -67.63
CA SER A 10 -1.86 5.37 -66.52
C SER A 10 -2.94 5.42 -65.44
N ALA A 11 -2.59 5.01 -64.22
CA ALA A 11 -3.43 5.16 -63.04
C ALA A 11 -3.17 6.52 -62.39
N LEU A 12 -4.20 7.37 -62.37
CA LEU A 12 -4.27 8.62 -61.64
C LEU A 12 -4.52 8.28 -60.16
N LEU A 13 -3.55 8.54 -59.28
CA LEU A 13 -3.70 8.36 -57.83
C LEU A 13 -4.51 9.52 -57.24
N LEU A 14 -5.76 9.24 -56.90
CA LEU A 14 -6.62 10.11 -56.10
C LEU A 14 -6.24 9.94 -54.62
N VAL A 15 -5.64 10.97 -54.02
CA VAL A 15 -5.35 11.03 -52.58
C VAL A 15 -6.65 11.39 -51.85
N CYS A 16 -7.33 10.39 -51.30
CA CYS A 16 -8.42 10.62 -50.35
C CYS A 16 -7.82 11.01 -48.98
N GLY A 17 -7.94 12.29 -48.62
CA GLY A 17 -7.64 12.77 -47.28
C GLY A 17 -8.71 12.26 -46.30
N ASN A 18 -8.32 11.35 -45.40
CA ASN A 18 -9.16 10.97 -44.26
C ASN A 18 -9.14 12.10 -43.23
N ALA A 19 -10.16 12.94 -43.24
CA ALA A 19 -10.49 13.82 -42.12
C ALA A 19 -10.98 12.93 -40.97
N VAL A 20 -10.08 12.62 -40.04
CA VAL A 20 -10.46 12.02 -38.75
C VAL A 20 -11.20 13.10 -37.97
N ALA A 21 -12.52 12.98 -37.90
CA ALA A 21 -13.34 13.76 -37.00
C ALA A 21 -12.90 13.44 -35.57
N GLN A 22 -12.27 14.41 -34.92
CA GLN A 22 -11.91 14.35 -33.51
C GLN A 22 -13.22 14.46 -32.72
N GLU A 23 -13.70 13.33 -32.19
CA GLU A 23 -14.83 13.32 -31.26
C GLU A 23 -14.52 14.29 -30.11
N PRO A 24 -15.49 15.13 -29.69
CA PRO A 24 -15.30 15.96 -28.51
C PRO A 24 -14.99 15.04 -27.34
N ALA A 25 -13.87 15.31 -26.65
CA ALA A 25 -13.45 14.59 -25.47
C ALA A 25 -14.67 14.41 -24.55
N ALA A 26 -15.17 13.19 -24.49
CA ALA A 26 -16.24 12.84 -23.57
C ALA A 26 -15.77 13.30 -22.19
N ASP A 27 -16.57 14.16 -21.59
CA ASP A 27 -16.45 14.65 -20.22
C ASP A 27 -16.21 13.43 -19.33
N MET A 28 -14.92 13.17 -19.05
CA MET A 28 -14.47 12.02 -18.29
C MET A 28 -14.93 12.31 -16.87
N ALA A 29 -16.14 11.84 -16.55
CA ALA A 29 -16.65 11.84 -15.20
C ALA A 29 -15.51 11.41 -14.26
N PRO A 30 -15.23 12.16 -13.18
CA PRO A 30 -14.08 11.91 -12.35
C PRO A 30 -14.14 10.44 -11.93
N GLN A 31 -13.18 9.64 -12.40
CA GLN A 31 -13.06 8.26 -11.96
C GLN A 31 -12.96 8.34 -10.45
N SER A 32 -13.98 7.83 -9.76
CA SER A 32 -14.02 7.82 -8.30
C SER A 32 -12.81 7.00 -7.85
N VAL A 33 -11.73 7.68 -7.49
CA VAL A 33 -10.54 7.03 -6.97
C VAL A 33 -11.01 6.26 -5.73
N PRO A 34 -10.77 4.95 -5.65
CA PRO A 34 -11.17 4.19 -4.49
C PRO A 34 -10.57 4.85 -3.24
N TYR A 35 -11.44 5.29 -2.34
CA TYR A 35 -11.04 5.88 -1.08
C TYR A 35 -11.34 4.87 0.03
N VAL A 36 -10.36 4.64 0.91
CA VAL A 36 -10.58 3.84 2.11
C VAL A 36 -11.42 4.64 3.10
N THR A 37 -12.70 4.31 3.21
CA THR A 37 -13.57 4.94 4.20
C THR A 37 -13.43 4.25 5.56
N ARG A 38 -13.35 5.08 6.61
CA ARG A 38 -13.26 4.66 8.01
C ARG A 38 -14.64 4.39 8.59
N VAL A 39 -14.85 3.21 9.17
CA VAL A 39 -15.89 2.99 10.19
C VAL A 39 -15.17 2.95 11.53
N ILE A 40 -15.35 4.00 12.34
CA ILE A 40 -14.66 4.15 13.62
C ILE A 40 -15.17 3.08 14.59
N VAL A 41 -14.26 2.25 15.10
CA VAL A 41 -14.55 1.40 16.25
C VAL A 41 -13.85 2.07 17.44
N ASP A 42 -14.66 2.70 18.28
CA ASP A 42 -14.19 3.48 19.43
C ASP A 42 -13.21 2.67 20.31
N GLY A 43 -12.02 3.22 20.55
CA GLY A 43 -10.98 2.55 21.33
C GLY A 43 -9.68 3.34 21.47
N GLU A 44 -9.04 3.20 22.63
CA GLU A 44 -7.67 3.64 22.87
C GLU A 44 -6.71 2.85 21.96
N GLY A 45 -5.66 3.49 21.44
CA GLY A 45 -4.68 2.86 20.57
C GLY A 45 -3.99 1.67 21.24
N TYR A 46 -3.78 0.60 20.48
CA TYR A 46 -2.99 -0.56 20.88
C TYR A 46 -1.50 -0.28 20.66
N ARG A 47 -0.69 -0.32 21.71
CA ARG A 47 0.77 -0.29 21.57
C ARG A 47 1.26 -1.68 21.15
N CYS A 48 1.71 -1.79 19.91
CA CYS A 48 2.46 -2.93 19.40
C CYS A 48 3.93 -2.74 19.78
N TYR A 49 4.44 -3.58 20.66
CA TYR A 49 5.84 -3.51 21.08
C TYR A 49 6.76 -3.99 19.98
N ARG A 50 6.30 -4.93 19.16
CA ARG A 50 7.14 -5.53 18.13
C ARG A 50 7.42 -4.62 16.94
N LEU A 51 6.48 -3.77 16.59
CA LEU A 51 6.68 -2.75 15.54
C LEU A 51 7.11 -1.41 16.12
N ASP A 52 7.25 -1.32 17.45
CA ASP A 52 7.39 -0.06 18.19
C ASP A 52 6.40 1.01 17.68
N ALA A 53 5.11 0.68 17.64
CA ALA A 53 4.09 1.52 17.03
C ALA A 53 2.78 1.49 17.82
N THR A 54 2.04 2.59 17.83
CA THR A 54 0.68 2.63 18.36
C THR A 54 -0.30 2.54 17.20
N VAL A 55 -1.23 1.59 17.24
CA VAL A 55 -2.18 1.32 16.17
C VAL A 55 -3.63 1.30 16.66
N GLU A 56 -4.56 1.70 15.81
CA GLU A 56 -6.00 1.59 16.06
C GLU A 56 -6.61 0.52 15.15
N LEU A 57 -7.31 -0.45 15.74
CA LEU A 57 -8.06 -1.42 14.95
C LEU A 57 -9.32 -0.75 14.37
N GLN A 58 -9.46 -0.75 13.06
CA GLN A 58 -10.57 -0.12 12.34
C GLN A 58 -11.22 -1.10 11.36
N TYR A 59 -12.54 -0.99 11.24
CA TYR A 59 -13.28 -1.66 10.17
C TYR A 59 -13.36 -0.71 8.98
N LEU A 60 -12.96 -1.19 7.81
CA LEU A 60 -12.70 -0.39 6.62
C LEU A 60 -13.37 -1.02 5.41
N TYR A 61 -13.53 -0.22 4.36
CA TYR A 61 -13.88 -0.74 3.05
C TYR A 61 -13.16 -0.01 1.92
N ILE A 62 -12.98 -0.72 0.81
CA ILE A 62 -12.55 -0.17 -0.47
C ILE A 62 -13.68 -0.43 -1.47
N ASP A 63 -14.14 0.62 -2.14
CA ASP A 63 -15.09 0.53 -3.24
C ASP A 63 -14.33 0.35 -4.57
N THR A 64 -14.48 -0.80 -5.21
CA THR A 64 -13.99 -1.01 -6.58
C THR A 64 -15.13 -0.80 -7.58
N ALA A 65 -14.82 -0.72 -8.88
CA ALA A 65 -15.82 -0.52 -9.94
C ALA A 65 -16.98 -1.54 -9.91
N SER A 66 -16.80 -2.72 -9.31
CA SER A 66 -17.78 -3.81 -9.30
C SER A 66 -18.24 -4.25 -7.92
N ARG A 67 -17.58 -3.84 -6.82
CA ARG A 67 -17.93 -4.30 -5.48
C ARG A 67 -17.31 -3.45 -4.36
N ARG A 68 -17.97 -3.47 -3.20
CA ARG A 68 -17.39 -3.05 -1.92
C ARG A 68 -16.68 -4.23 -1.27
N VAL A 69 -15.41 -4.05 -0.90
CA VAL A 69 -14.64 -5.03 -0.12
C VAL A 69 -14.43 -4.47 1.27
N THR A 70 -14.99 -5.13 2.29
CA THR A 70 -14.79 -4.77 3.70
C THR A 70 -13.69 -5.60 4.34
N PHE A 71 -12.97 -5.02 5.29
CA PHE A 71 -11.89 -5.69 6.02
C PHE A 71 -11.56 -4.94 7.31
N TRP A 72 -10.84 -5.62 8.19
CA TRP A 72 -10.22 -4.99 9.35
C TRP A 72 -8.79 -4.56 9.02
N GLY A 73 -8.37 -3.40 9.52
CA GLY A 73 -7.01 -2.88 9.40
C GLY A 73 -6.55 -2.22 10.69
N ALA A 74 -5.24 -2.17 10.89
CA ALA A 74 -4.59 -1.50 12.00
C ALA A 74 -4.01 -0.17 11.50
N ARG A 75 -4.70 0.95 11.78
CA ARG A 75 -4.21 2.28 11.41
C ARG A 75 -3.06 2.68 12.32
N VAL A 76 -1.95 3.10 11.73
CA VAL A 76 -0.80 3.64 12.46
C VAL A 76 -1.18 5.02 13.01
N LEU A 77 -1.16 5.16 14.33
CA LEU A 77 -1.39 6.44 15.03
C LEU A 77 -0.08 7.12 15.41
N ASP A 78 0.93 6.31 15.77
CA ASP A 78 2.23 6.78 16.23
C ASP A 78 3.29 5.72 15.90
N LEU A 79 4.51 6.19 15.59
CA LEU A 79 5.68 5.36 15.30
C LEU A 79 6.78 5.75 16.28
N GLY A 80 7.20 4.78 17.08
CA GLY A 80 8.31 4.95 18.00
C GLY A 80 9.66 5.04 17.28
N PRO A 81 10.70 5.53 17.97
CA PRO A 81 12.00 5.79 17.37
C PRO A 81 12.73 4.51 16.95
N ALA A 82 12.36 3.35 17.49
CA ALA A 82 12.93 2.05 17.10
C ALA A 82 12.03 1.30 16.12
N SER A 83 10.97 1.94 15.61
CA SER A 83 10.08 1.30 14.65
C SER A 83 10.82 1.00 13.35
N PRO A 84 10.71 -0.23 12.82
CA PRO A 84 11.28 -0.56 11.53
C PRO A 84 10.34 -0.22 10.36
N LEU A 85 9.10 0.21 10.65
CA LEU A 85 8.09 0.54 9.63
C LEU A 85 8.49 1.70 8.70
N PRO A 86 9.17 2.77 9.16
CA PRO A 86 9.63 3.84 8.26
C PRO A 86 10.59 3.36 7.16
N SER A 87 11.37 2.29 7.39
CA SER A 87 12.31 1.81 6.37
C SER A 87 11.63 1.17 5.16
N ILE A 88 10.35 0.81 5.30
CA ILE A 88 9.51 0.29 4.20
C ILE A 88 8.46 1.33 3.74
N GLY A 89 8.63 2.60 4.11
CA GLY A 89 7.76 3.71 3.67
C GLY A 89 6.38 3.77 4.34
N VAL A 90 6.20 3.04 5.44
CA VAL A 90 5.01 3.14 6.28
C VAL A 90 5.10 4.40 7.15
N GLU A 91 4.02 5.18 7.16
CA GLU A 91 3.91 6.45 7.87
C GLU A 91 2.70 6.47 8.80
N VAL A 92 2.62 7.48 9.66
CA VAL A 92 1.43 7.73 10.49
C VAL A 92 0.22 7.99 9.59
N GLY A 93 -0.90 7.34 9.89
CA GLY A 93 -2.13 7.38 9.11
C GLY A 93 -2.29 6.21 8.13
N ASP A 94 -1.21 5.51 7.78
CA ASP A 94 -1.29 4.31 6.95
C ASP A 94 -2.04 3.18 7.69
N VAL A 95 -2.55 2.21 6.93
CA VAL A 95 -3.31 1.08 7.49
C VAL A 95 -2.60 -0.23 7.18
N ILE A 96 -2.10 -0.90 8.21
CA ILE A 96 -1.57 -2.25 8.09
C ILE A 96 -2.73 -3.24 8.02
N THR A 97 -2.73 -4.12 7.03
CA THR A 97 -3.80 -5.09 6.79
C THR A 97 -3.37 -6.53 7.03
N ARG A 98 -2.08 -6.85 6.81
CA ARG A 98 -1.51 -8.18 7.05
C ARG A 98 -0.05 -8.11 7.47
N LEU A 99 0.34 -9.10 8.25
CA LEU A 99 1.73 -9.46 8.52
C LEU A 99 1.91 -10.95 8.20
N ASP A 100 2.93 -11.32 7.42
CA ASP A 100 3.17 -12.70 6.94
C ASP A 100 1.92 -13.37 6.34
N ARG A 101 1.17 -12.60 5.55
CA ARG A 101 -0.11 -13.00 4.94
C ARG A 101 -1.25 -13.27 5.94
N ILE A 102 -1.02 -13.11 7.23
CA ILE A 102 -2.02 -13.21 8.30
C ILE A 102 -2.73 -11.86 8.46
N PRO A 103 -4.07 -11.79 8.34
CA PRO A 103 -4.82 -10.57 8.61
C PRO A 103 -4.66 -10.07 10.05
N VAL A 104 -4.53 -8.76 10.23
CA VAL A 104 -4.28 -8.14 11.56
C VAL A 104 -5.36 -8.42 12.61
N ALA A 105 -6.58 -8.75 12.18
CA ALA A 105 -7.73 -8.96 13.08
C ALA A 105 -8.07 -10.44 13.29
N THR A 106 -7.25 -11.39 12.85
CA THR A 106 -7.58 -12.82 12.93
C THR A 106 -7.89 -13.28 14.35
N ARG A 107 -7.22 -12.75 15.38
CA ARG A 107 -7.54 -13.01 16.79
C ARG A 107 -7.63 -11.72 17.59
N ALA A 108 -8.14 -10.64 16.97
CA ALA A 108 -8.38 -9.41 17.71
C ALA A 108 -9.46 -9.61 18.78
N PHE A 109 -9.22 -9.13 19.99
CA PHE A 109 -10.19 -9.17 21.09
C PHE A 109 -10.07 -7.94 21.98
N ARG A 110 -11.14 -7.57 22.68
CA ARG A 110 -11.10 -6.47 23.65
C ARG A 110 -10.69 -6.98 25.02
N ARG A 111 -9.77 -6.29 25.67
CA ARG A 111 -9.37 -6.53 27.06
C ARG A 111 -9.38 -5.23 27.84
N ARG A 112 -9.77 -5.32 29.11
CA ARG A 112 -9.64 -4.19 30.04
C ARG A 112 -8.17 -3.97 30.39
N ASN A 113 -7.66 -2.74 30.21
CA ASN A 113 -6.31 -2.36 30.65
C ASN A 113 -6.28 -2.13 32.17
N GLN A 114 -5.10 -1.82 32.72
CA GLN A 114 -4.93 -1.60 34.17
C GLN A 114 -5.74 -0.40 34.70
N VAL A 115 -6.05 0.57 33.85
CA VAL A 115 -6.81 1.80 34.19
C VAL A 115 -8.32 1.57 34.10
N GLY A 116 -8.76 0.43 33.56
CA GLY A 116 -10.18 0.08 33.43
C GLY A 116 -10.78 0.34 32.05
N ASN A 117 -10.02 0.87 31.10
CA ASN A 117 -10.46 1.13 29.73
C ASN A 117 -10.46 -0.14 28.89
N TRP A 118 -11.38 -0.23 27.93
CA TRP A 118 -11.40 -1.31 26.95
C TRP A 118 -10.46 -1.00 25.79
N VAL A 119 -9.44 -1.83 25.62
CA VAL A 119 -8.44 -1.70 24.54
C VAL A 119 -8.52 -2.92 23.64
N TRP A 120 -8.45 -2.70 22.32
CA TRP A 120 -8.28 -3.79 21.36
C TRP A 120 -6.87 -4.37 21.49
N GLN A 121 -6.78 -5.68 21.69
CA GLN A 121 -5.54 -6.43 21.61
C GLN A 121 -5.45 -7.02 20.20
N LEU A 122 -4.28 -6.90 19.57
CA LEU A 122 -4.01 -7.44 18.25
C LEU A 122 -2.82 -8.42 18.34
N PRO A 123 -3.01 -9.66 18.84
CA PRO A 123 -1.93 -10.60 19.04
C PRO A 123 -1.13 -10.91 17.77
N GLU A 124 -1.79 -10.86 16.62
CA GLU A 124 -1.13 -11.02 15.32
C GLU A 124 -0.03 -9.98 15.16
N MET A 125 -0.26 -8.71 15.49
CA MET A 125 0.74 -7.64 15.33
C MET A 125 2.06 -7.89 16.07
N ASP A 126 2.04 -8.57 17.22
CA ASP A 126 3.25 -8.81 18.02
C ASP A 126 3.92 -10.16 17.77
N ARG A 127 3.24 -11.09 17.08
CA ARG A 127 3.71 -12.48 16.91
C ARG A 127 4.44 -12.70 15.59
N HIS A 128 5.25 -11.71 15.18
CA HIS A 128 6.09 -11.78 13.98
C HIS A 128 7.55 -11.52 14.32
N TYR A 129 8.43 -12.28 13.67
CA TYR A 129 9.86 -12.32 13.96
C TYR A 129 10.64 -12.47 12.66
N SER A 130 11.88 -11.97 12.65
CA SER A 130 12.73 -11.96 11.46
C SER A 130 12.09 -11.16 10.32
N LEU A 131 12.52 -11.47 9.09
CA LEU A 131 11.94 -11.00 7.84
C LEU A 131 10.44 -11.29 7.80
N THR A 132 9.66 -10.22 7.89
CA THR A 132 8.20 -10.22 7.96
C THR A 132 7.64 -9.47 6.75
N HIS A 133 6.69 -10.08 6.05
CA HIS A 133 5.97 -9.42 4.97
C HIS A 133 4.87 -8.52 5.55
N VAL A 134 4.96 -7.21 5.34
CA VAL A 134 3.97 -6.25 5.82
C VAL A 134 3.18 -5.71 4.65
N ARG A 135 1.87 -5.94 4.68
CA ARG A 135 0.93 -5.40 3.69
C ARG A 135 0.16 -4.23 4.27
N PHE A 136 0.24 -3.08 3.63
CA PHE A 136 -0.37 -1.84 4.12
C PHE A 136 -1.02 -1.03 3.00
N ILE A 137 -1.85 -0.07 3.40
CA ILE A 137 -2.52 0.88 2.52
C ILE A 137 -2.08 2.29 2.89
N LYS A 138 -1.63 3.07 1.90
CA LYS A 138 -1.20 4.46 2.14
C LYS A 138 -2.38 5.35 2.53
N ALA A 139 -2.16 6.20 3.52
CA ALA A 139 -3.14 7.15 4.04
C ALA A 139 -3.77 7.98 2.91
N GLY A 140 -5.10 8.13 2.93
CA GLY A 140 -5.84 8.88 1.92
C GLY A 140 -5.92 8.22 0.54
N THR A 141 -5.40 6.99 0.37
CA THR A 141 -5.42 6.26 -0.90
C THR A 141 -6.04 4.87 -0.73
N SER A 142 -6.23 4.15 -1.85
CA SER A 142 -6.45 2.70 -1.88
C SER A 142 -5.24 1.92 -2.38
N ALA A 143 -4.06 2.56 -2.45
CA ALA A 143 -2.86 1.91 -2.93
C ALA A 143 -2.41 0.88 -1.89
N VAL A 144 -2.43 -0.39 -2.30
CA VAL A 144 -2.00 -1.51 -1.48
C VAL A 144 -0.54 -1.79 -1.81
N LEU A 145 0.31 -1.78 -0.79
CA LEU A 145 1.73 -2.11 -0.88
C LEU A 145 2.02 -3.34 -0.02
N GLU A 146 3.05 -4.10 -0.39
CA GLU A 146 3.56 -5.23 0.38
C GLU A 146 5.08 -5.21 0.33
N GLU A 147 5.70 -5.04 1.49
CA GLU A 147 7.15 -4.92 1.64
C GLU A 147 7.67 -5.88 2.70
N VAL A 148 8.97 -6.13 2.71
CA VAL A 148 9.62 -6.99 3.72
C VAL A 148 10.38 -6.12 4.71
N VAL A 149 10.18 -6.35 5.99
CA VAL A 149 10.89 -5.68 7.08
C VAL A 149 11.50 -6.71 8.01
N ASP A 150 12.73 -6.50 8.46
CA ASP A 150 13.33 -7.33 9.49
C ASP A 150 12.91 -6.81 10.87
N LEU A 151 12.16 -7.64 11.61
CA LEU A 151 11.76 -7.32 12.98
C LEU A 151 12.79 -7.79 14.01
N GLY A 152 13.88 -8.44 13.59
CA GLY A 152 14.90 -9.02 14.46
C GLY A 152 14.49 -10.36 15.07
N PRO A 153 15.27 -10.93 16.00
CA PRO A 153 14.96 -12.21 16.62
C PRO A 153 13.83 -12.12 17.66
N LEU A 154 13.21 -13.27 17.96
CA LEU A 154 12.25 -13.44 19.06
C LEU A 154 12.91 -13.06 20.40
N GLY A 155 12.31 -12.11 21.12
CA GLY A 155 12.79 -11.70 22.46
C GLY A 155 14.05 -10.84 22.47
N GLY A 156 14.59 -10.46 21.31
CA GLY A 156 15.68 -9.49 21.20
C GLY A 156 15.15 -8.05 21.15
N PRO A 157 15.95 -7.06 21.58
CA PRO A 157 15.64 -5.66 21.30
C PRO A 157 15.51 -5.45 19.78
N LEU A 158 14.55 -4.61 19.38
CA LEU A 158 14.50 -4.14 17.99
C LEU A 158 15.82 -3.43 17.71
N THR A 159 16.62 -4.02 16.82
CA THR A 159 17.79 -3.33 16.31
C THR A 159 17.26 -2.34 15.29
N PRO A 160 17.53 -1.03 15.44
CA PRO A 160 17.11 -0.07 14.43
C PRO A 160 17.67 -0.51 13.07
N PRO A 161 16.92 -0.34 11.97
CA PRO A 161 17.40 -0.70 10.64
C PRO A 161 18.75 -0.01 10.41
N VAL A 162 19.78 -0.81 10.17
CA VAL A 162 21.09 -0.27 9.80
C VAL A 162 20.89 0.42 8.45
N PRO A 163 21.15 1.74 8.33
CA PRO A 163 21.08 2.42 7.04
C PRO A 163 21.94 1.64 6.03
N PRO A 164 21.56 1.58 4.74
CA PRO A 164 22.45 1.00 3.74
C PRO A 164 23.81 1.67 3.87
N ALA A 165 24.85 0.86 4.03
CA ALA A 165 26.21 1.37 4.18
C ALA A 165 26.50 2.28 2.99
N VAL A 166 26.66 3.58 3.24
CA VAL A 166 27.18 4.50 2.23
C VAL A 166 28.56 3.95 1.86
N PRO A 167 28.79 3.51 0.61
CA PRO A 167 30.09 3.00 0.23
C PRO A 167 31.12 4.09 0.52
N ALA A 168 32.06 3.77 1.41
CA ALA A 168 33.17 4.64 1.77
C ALA A 168 34.05 4.84 0.53
N GLY A 169 33.70 5.81 -0.32
CA GLY A 169 34.32 5.91 -1.64
C GLY A 169 33.94 7.11 -2.52
N GLN A 170 33.21 8.11 -2.01
CA GLN A 170 33.10 9.39 -2.72
C GLN A 170 33.93 10.47 -2.00
N PRO A 171 35.21 10.63 -2.36
CA PRO A 171 35.96 11.83 -2.04
C PRO A 171 35.46 12.98 -2.92
N GLY A 172 34.95 14.02 -2.28
CA GLY A 172 34.81 15.35 -2.90
C GLY A 172 33.40 15.90 -2.91
N LEU A 173 33.04 16.62 -1.86
CA LEU A 173 32.59 18.00 -1.98
C LEU A 173 32.67 18.63 -0.59
N ALA A 174 33.75 19.39 -0.35
CA ALA A 174 33.78 20.36 0.73
C ALA A 174 33.15 21.67 0.21
N PRO A 175 32.49 22.46 1.09
CA PRO A 175 31.82 23.71 0.74
C PRO A 175 32.78 24.83 0.30
#